data_AF-A0A914P0A3-F1
#
_entry.id   AF-A0A914P0A3-F1
#
_cell.length_a   1.000
_cell.length_b   1.000
_cell.length_c   1.000
_cell.angle_alpha   90.00
_cell.angle_beta   90.00
_cell.angle_gamma   90.00
#
_symmetry.space_group_name_H-M   'P 1'
#
loop_
_entity.id
_entity.type
_entity.pdbx_description
1 polymer ?
#
loop_
_entity_poly.entity_id
_entity_poly.type
_entity_poly.pdbx_seq_one_letter_code
_entity_poly.pdbx_strand_id
1 'polypeptide(L)'
;MAAYAAENPDTINKKSKIAVVEKMPFMSEEDDKRIIEEIVSKCNLGDKLDKNTPPFRHTTKFSQTNSSRPQLIKIPFIDNVSRNYFIQQFHSITRNISTIPNNVFARRDLSPPELQFLYQLRRHAYSLNNSCGLYKYVISDLHIRELKNPRPLKNKTTQ
;
A
#
# COMPACT_ATOMS: atom_id res chain seq x y z
N MET A 1 -12.05 20.90 -15.04
CA MET A 1 -10.89 20.08 -14.63
C MET A 1 -9.93 20.99 -13.88
N ALA A 2 -9.59 20.70 -12.62
CA ALA A 2 -8.56 21.48 -11.93
C ALA A 2 -7.19 21.10 -12.50
N ALA A 3 -6.45 22.09 -13.03
CA ALA A 3 -5.07 21.91 -13.42
C ALA A 3 -4.24 21.65 -12.15
N TYR A 4 -3.73 20.43 -11.99
CA TYR A 4 -2.81 20.12 -10.90
C TYR A 4 -1.45 20.76 -11.24
N ALA A 5 -0.98 21.66 -10.38
CA ALA A 5 0.39 22.14 -10.44
C ALA A 5 1.34 20.95 -10.33
N ALA A 6 2.40 20.94 -11.15
CA ALA A 6 3.43 19.90 -11.08
C ALA A 6 3.98 19.82 -9.64
N GLU A 7 4.08 18.60 -9.09
CA GLU A 7 4.64 18.41 -7.75
C GLU A 7 6.09 18.91 -7.71
N ASN A 8 6.45 19.59 -6.61
CA ASN A 8 7.83 20.05 -6.40
C ASN A 8 8.79 18.83 -6.44
N PRO A 9 9.93 18.90 -7.17
CA PRO A 9 10.94 17.84 -7.25
C PRO A 9 11.36 17.25 -5.90
N ASP A 10 11.44 18.06 -4.85
CA ASP A 10 11.80 17.61 -3.50
C ASP A 10 10.73 16.70 -2.89
N THR A 11 9.46 16.97 -3.20
CA THR A 11 8.33 16.14 -2.76
C THR A 11 8.34 14.79 -3.48
N ILE A 12 8.63 14.80 -4.78
CA ILE A 12 8.76 13.59 -5.58
C ILE A 12 9.93 12.73 -5.05
N ASN A 13 11.08 13.34 -4.80
CA ASN A 13 12.25 12.66 -4.26
C ASN A 13 11.94 12.05 -2.88
N LYS A 14 11.29 12.79 -1.99
CA LYS A 14 10.88 12.29 -0.67
C LYS A 14 9.93 11.10 -0.77
N LYS A 15 8.87 11.20 -1.58
CA LYS A 15 7.90 10.11 -1.80
C LYS A 15 8.54 8.87 -2.44
N SER A 16 9.55 9.06 -3.30
CA SER A 16 10.25 7.96 -3.99
C SER A 16 10.90 6.96 -3.03
N LYS A 17 11.19 7.40 -1.80
CA LYS A 17 11.84 6.61 -0.74
C LYS A 17 10.86 6.09 0.32
N ILE A 18 9.56 6.35 0.17
CA ILE A 18 8.54 5.94 1.14
C ILE A 18 7.78 4.71 0.61
N ALA A 19 7.63 3.71 1.47
CA ALA A 19 6.64 2.66 1.31
C ALA A 19 5.40 2.96 2.16
N VAL A 20 4.26 2.44 1.73
CA VAL A 20 2.98 2.59 2.39
C VAL A 20 2.40 1.21 2.63
N VAL A 21 2.05 0.91 3.87
CA VAL A 21 1.30 -0.29 4.25
C VAL A 21 -0.17 0.07 4.40
N GLU A 22 -1.03 -0.65 3.68
CA GLU A 22 -2.49 -0.49 3.71
C GLU A 22 -3.17 -1.68 4.37
N LYS A 23 -4.37 -1.44 4.91
CA LYS A 23 -5.23 -2.44 5.59
C LYS A 23 -4.63 -3.02 6.88
N MET A 24 -3.53 -2.49 7.38
CA MET A 24 -3.01 -2.82 8.70
C MET A 24 -4.01 -2.34 9.77
N PRO A 25 -4.54 -3.23 10.64
CA PRO A 25 -5.42 -2.84 11.73
C PRO A 25 -4.79 -1.75 12.59
N PHE A 26 -5.60 -0.89 13.18
CA PHE A 26 -5.08 0.10 14.14
C PHE A 26 -4.60 -0.61 15.40
N MET A 27 -3.38 -0.30 15.81
CA MET A 27 -2.77 -0.67 17.09
C MET A 27 -2.28 0.61 17.78
N SER A 28 -1.58 0.50 18.90
CA SER A 28 -0.84 1.65 19.43
C SER A 28 0.25 2.09 18.45
N GLU A 29 0.67 3.36 18.52
CA GLU A 29 1.77 3.86 17.66
C GLU A 29 3.07 3.09 17.93
N GLU A 30 3.31 2.71 19.18
CA GLU A 30 4.45 1.91 19.61
C GLU A 30 4.41 0.49 19.04
N ASP A 31 3.24 -0.15 19.06
CA ASP A 31 3.06 -1.50 18.50
C ASP A 31 3.21 -1.50 16.98
N ASP A 32 2.65 -0.50 16.30
CA ASP A 32 2.82 -0.31 14.87
C ASP A 32 4.29 -0.12 14.50
N LYS A 33 5.01 0.71 15.26
CA LYS A 33 6.44 0.91 15.05
C LYS A 33 7.19 -0.41 15.23
N ARG A 34 6.96 -1.12 16.33
CA ARG A 34 7.62 -2.39 16.65
C ARG A 34 7.38 -3.45 15.57
N ILE A 35 6.14 -3.64 15.13
CA ILE A 35 5.82 -4.66 14.12
C ILE A 35 6.42 -4.29 12.76
N ILE A 36 6.42 -3.00 12.39
CA ILE A 36 7.07 -2.56 11.15
C ILE A 36 8.58 -2.77 11.22
N GLU A 37 9.23 -2.42 12.32
CA GLU A 37 10.67 -2.65 12.52
C GLU A 37 11.00 -4.15 12.46
N GLU A 38 10.16 -5.02 13.01
CA GLU A 38 10.31 -6.47 12.90
C GLU A 38 10.24 -6.94 11.44
N ILE A 39 9.22 -6.48 10.68
CA ILE A 39 9.07 -6.83 9.26
C ILE A 39 10.28 -6.35 8.45
N VAL A 40 10.71 -5.12 8.68
CA VAL A 40 11.87 -4.51 7.99
C VAL A 40 13.16 -5.25 8.35
N SER A 41 13.34 -5.66 9.61
CA SER A 41 14.46 -6.49 10.05
C SER A 41 14.46 -7.86 9.35
N LYS A 42 13.29 -8.50 9.22
CA LYS A 42 13.15 -9.75 8.43
C LYS A 42 13.45 -9.57 6.94
N CYS A 43 13.37 -8.34 6.41
CA CYS A 43 13.86 -8.00 5.07
C CYS A 43 15.38 -7.75 5.01
N ASN A 44 16.12 -7.82 6.12
CA ASN A 44 17.50 -7.35 6.25
C ASN A 44 17.67 -5.87 5.87
N LEU A 45 16.70 -5.02 6.24
CA LEU A 45 16.66 -3.59 5.91
C LEU A 45 16.64 -2.68 7.14
N GLY A 46 16.94 -3.18 8.34
CA GLY A 46 16.84 -2.40 9.59
C GLY A 46 17.68 -1.12 9.58
N ASP A 47 18.89 -1.17 8.99
CA ASP A 47 19.79 -0.02 8.84
C ASP A 47 19.39 0.92 7.69
N LYS A 48 18.40 0.54 6.87
CA LYS A 48 17.91 1.29 5.70
C LYS A 48 16.71 2.17 5.99
N LEU A 49 16.18 2.15 7.20
CA LEU A 49 15.15 3.10 7.63
C LEU A 49 15.74 4.51 7.77
N ASP A 50 14.94 5.53 7.45
CA ASP A 50 15.31 6.91 7.73
C ASP A 50 15.34 7.13 9.25
N LYS A 51 16.54 7.38 9.79
CA LYS A 51 16.75 7.62 11.21
C LYS A 51 16.06 8.89 11.71
N ASN A 52 15.79 9.85 10.82
CA ASN A 52 15.14 11.11 11.18
C ASN A 52 13.61 11.00 11.17
N THR A 53 13.06 9.98 10.50
CA THR A 53 11.62 9.83 10.31
C THR A 53 11.21 8.38 10.57
N PRO A 54 10.83 8.03 11.81
CA PRO A 54 10.37 6.67 12.11
C PRO A 54 9.06 6.35 11.37
N PRO A 55 8.68 5.06 11.24
CA PRO A 55 7.39 4.69 10.69
C PRO A 55 6.23 5.36 11.42
N PHE A 56 5.23 5.84 10.69
CA PHE A 56 4.12 6.60 11.27
C PHE A 56 2.81 6.40 10.51
N ARG A 57 1.68 6.49 11.21
CA ARG A 57 0.37 6.52 10.55
C ARG A 57 0.15 7.86 9.87
N HIS A 58 -0.38 7.82 8.65
CA HIS A 58 -0.73 9.04 7.96
C HIS A 58 -1.94 9.70 8.60
N THR A 59 -1.68 10.82 9.26
CA THR A 59 -2.72 11.69 9.81
C THR A 59 -3.46 12.38 8.66
N THR A 60 -4.77 12.18 8.59
CA THR A 60 -5.62 13.01 7.74
C THR A 60 -6.28 14.07 8.60
N LYS A 61 -6.46 15.29 8.09
CA LYS A 61 -7.16 16.37 8.81
C LYS A 61 -8.60 15.99 9.22
N PHE A 62 -9.16 14.95 8.58
CA PHE A 62 -10.49 14.39 8.85
C PHE A 62 -10.46 13.15 9.77
N SER A 63 -9.31 12.84 10.39
CA SER A 63 -9.13 11.69 11.28
C SER A 63 -10.00 11.71 12.53
N GLN A 64 -10.67 12.82 12.84
CA GLN A 64 -11.61 12.92 13.96
C GLN A 64 -13.02 12.41 13.62
N THR A 65 -13.33 12.14 12.35
CA THR A 65 -14.67 11.68 11.94
C THR A 65 -14.66 10.21 11.53
N ASN A 66 -14.88 9.30 12.48
CA ASN A 66 -15.49 7.97 12.31
C ASN A 66 -15.15 7.19 11.01
N SER A 67 -13.89 7.19 10.56
CA SER A 67 -13.52 6.39 9.40
C SER A 67 -13.26 4.96 9.85
N SER A 68 -14.14 4.03 9.45
CA SER A 68 -13.96 2.59 9.69
C SER A 68 -12.78 1.99 8.91
N ARG A 69 -12.11 2.78 8.05
CA ARG A 69 -10.97 2.32 7.26
C ARG A 69 -9.67 2.59 8.02
N PRO A 70 -8.82 1.56 8.21
CA PRO A 70 -7.54 1.74 8.86
C PRO A 70 -6.66 2.73 8.08
N GLN A 71 -6.01 3.62 8.81
CA GLN A 71 -5.05 4.55 8.24
C GLN A 71 -3.82 3.80 7.71
N LEU A 72 -3.27 4.30 6.62
CA LEU A 72 -2.04 3.77 6.05
C LEU A 72 -0.83 4.11 6.94
N ILE A 73 0.13 3.19 7.02
CA ILE A 73 1.40 3.41 7.71
C ILE A 73 2.44 3.79 6.65
N LYS A 74 3.15 4.90 6.86
CA LYS A 74 4.27 5.34 6.03
C LYS A 74 5.57 4.84 6.63
N ILE A 75 6.42 4.28 5.77
CA ILE A 75 7.72 3.71 6.13
C ILE A 75 8.79 4.41 5.27
N PRO A 76 9.51 5.38 5.83
CA PRO A 76 10.57 6.08 5.11
C PRO A 76 11.86 5.27 5.09
N PHE A 77 12.46 5.12 3.91
CA PHE A 77 13.77 4.51 3.71
C PHE A 77 14.81 5.56 3.31
N ILE A 78 16.10 5.24 3.45
CA ILE A 78 17.20 6.12 3.00
C ILE A 78 17.26 6.25 1.47
N ASP A 79 16.79 5.24 0.75
CA ASP A 79 16.87 5.12 -0.70
C ASP A 79 15.66 4.34 -1.29
N ASN A 80 15.47 4.49 -2.61
CA ASN A 80 14.35 3.88 -3.33
C ASN A 80 14.56 2.38 -3.62
N VAL A 81 15.79 1.89 -3.64
CA VAL A 81 16.13 0.48 -3.89
C VAL A 81 15.70 -0.36 -2.69
N SER A 82 16.08 0.05 -1.48
CA SER A 82 15.66 -0.54 -0.21
C SER A 82 14.14 -0.54 -0.07
N ARG A 83 13.49 0.57 -0.41
CA ARG A 83 12.02 0.68 -0.46
C ARG A 83 11.41 -0.34 -1.42
N ASN A 84 11.94 -0.45 -2.64
CA ASN A 84 11.42 -1.40 -3.65
C ASN A 84 11.62 -2.85 -3.20
N TYR A 85 12.79 -3.18 -2.64
CA TYR A 85 13.08 -4.50 -2.09
C TYR A 85 12.11 -4.86 -0.96
N PHE A 86 11.87 -3.93 -0.04
CA PHE A 86 10.86 -4.10 1.02
C PHE A 86 9.49 -4.46 0.45
N ILE A 87 8.97 -3.70 -0.53
CA ILE A 87 7.66 -3.97 -1.14
C ILE A 87 7.60 -5.37 -1.76
N GLN A 88 8.67 -5.81 -2.43
CA GLN A 88 8.74 -7.14 -3.05
C GLN A 88 8.69 -8.26 -2.02
N GLN A 89 9.41 -8.12 -0.91
CA GLN A 89 9.49 -9.14 0.15
C GLN A 89 8.30 -9.10 1.12
N PHE A 90 7.63 -7.95 1.24
CA PHE A 90 6.61 -7.68 2.25
C PHE A 90 5.57 -8.81 2.34
N HIS A 91 4.96 -9.19 1.21
CA HIS A 91 3.90 -10.19 1.22
C HIS A 91 4.41 -11.58 1.66
N SER A 92 5.64 -11.95 1.30
CA SER A 92 6.22 -13.24 1.70
C SER A 92 6.45 -13.28 3.21
N ILE A 93 6.99 -12.19 3.77
CA ILE A 93 7.32 -12.09 5.19
C ILE A 93 6.06 -12.04 6.05
N THR A 94 5.08 -11.21 5.69
CA THR A 94 3.88 -11.01 6.52
C THR A 94 2.97 -12.24 6.57
N ARG A 95 2.97 -13.10 5.54
CA ARG A 95 2.24 -14.38 5.56
C ARG A 95 2.66 -15.29 6.72
N ASN A 96 3.90 -15.18 7.17
CA ASN A 96 4.44 -16.01 8.25
C ASN A 96 4.25 -15.37 9.64
N ILE A 97 3.59 -14.21 9.73
CA ILE A 97 3.35 -13.49 10.98
C ILE A 97 1.86 -13.57 11.30
N SER A 98 1.51 -14.41 12.27
CA SER A 98 0.11 -14.75 12.60
C SER A 98 -0.74 -13.54 13.04
N THR A 99 -0.12 -12.50 13.57
CA THR A 99 -0.78 -11.27 14.00
C THR A 99 -1.15 -10.33 12.85
N ILE A 100 -0.63 -10.57 11.63
CA ILE A 100 -0.84 -9.71 10.47
C ILE A 100 -1.90 -10.33 9.55
N PRO A 101 -2.99 -9.61 9.24
CA PRO A 101 -3.98 -10.11 8.30
C PRO A 101 -3.40 -10.35 6.89
N ASN A 102 -3.84 -11.44 6.25
CA ASN A 102 -3.40 -11.82 4.90
C ASN A 102 -3.78 -10.80 3.79
N ASN A 103 -4.65 -9.84 4.09
CA ASN A 103 -5.07 -8.80 3.15
C ASN A 103 -4.25 -7.50 3.26
N VAL A 104 -3.25 -7.44 4.16
CA VAL A 104 -2.31 -6.32 4.28
C VAL A 104 -1.36 -6.34 3.08
N PHE A 105 -1.07 -5.17 2.53
CA PHE A 105 -0.13 -5.05 1.42
C PHE A 105 0.68 -3.76 1.52
N ALA A 106 1.87 -3.79 0.93
CA ALA A 106 2.74 -2.63 0.79
C ALA A 106 2.74 -2.14 -0.65
N ARG A 107 2.88 -0.83 -0.83
CA ARG A 107 3.13 -0.18 -2.13
C ARG A 107 3.98 1.07 -1.98
N ARG A 108 4.32 1.69 -3.09
CA ARG A 108 4.98 3.01 -3.12
C ARG A 108 4.05 4.09 -2.58
N ASP A 109 4.58 5.11 -1.91
CA ASP A 109 3.81 6.34 -1.68
C ASP A 109 3.58 7.03 -3.03
N LEU A 110 2.32 7.26 -3.36
CA LEU A 110 1.91 7.79 -4.65
C LEU A 110 1.60 9.28 -4.51
N SER A 111 1.89 10.03 -5.56
CA SER A 111 1.41 11.39 -5.75
C SER A 111 -0.12 11.42 -5.98
N PRO A 112 -0.80 12.56 -5.77
CA PRO A 112 -2.22 12.70 -6.10
C PRO A 112 -2.57 12.35 -7.56
N PRO A 113 -1.79 12.73 -8.60
CA PRO A 113 -2.05 12.28 -9.97
C PRO A 113 -1.94 10.76 -10.12
N GLU A 114 -0.93 10.13 -9.53
CA GLU A 114 -0.78 8.67 -9.56
C GLU A 114 -1.93 7.97 -8.82
N LEU A 115 -2.41 8.53 -7.71
CA LEU A 115 -3.59 8.02 -7.00
C LEU A 115 -4.86 8.13 -7.85
N GLN A 116 -5.04 9.24 -8.55
CA GLN A 116 -6.16 9.42 -9.47
C GLN A 116 -6.15 8.38 -10.58
N PHE A 117 -4.96 8.15 -11.16
CA PHE A 117 -4.76 7.12 -12.17
C PHE A 117 -5.01 5.71 -11.61
N LEU A 118 -4.51 5.41 -10.41
CA LEU A 118 -4.79 4.15 -9.70
C LEU A 118 -6.29 3.91 -9.52
N TYR A 119 -7.07 4.94 -9.17
CA TYR A 119 -8.52 4.81 -9.03
C TYR A 119 -9.22 4.54 -10.36
N GLN A 120 -8.74 5.15 -11.47
CA GLN A 120 -9.25 4.85 -12.81
C GLN A 120 -8.98 3.39 -13.18
N LEU A 121 -7.75 2.91 -12.97
CA LEU A 121 -7.39 1.50 -13.21
C LEU A 121 -8.25 0.56 -12.37
N ARG A 122 -8.51 0.88 -11.09
CA ARG A 122 -9.36 0.07 -10.20
C ARG A 122 -10.77 -0.08 -10.74
N ARG A 123 -11.37 1.01 -11.24
CA ARG A 123 -12.68 0.96 -11.88
C ARG A 123 -12.66 0.15 -13.16
N HIS A 124 -11.63 0.32 -13.98
CA HIS A 124 -11.50 -0.41 -15.24
C HIS A 124 -11.32 -1.92 -15.03
N ALA A 125 -10.40 -2.33 -14.15
CA ALA A 125 -10.20 -3.73 -13.79
C ALA A 125 -11.45 -4.37 -13.18
N TYR A 126 -12.20 -3.63 -12.35
CA TYR A 126 -13.48 -4.09 -11.82
C TYR A 126 -14.49 -4.34 -12.95
N SER A 127 -14.62 -3.42 -13.90
CA SER A 127 -15.50 -3.58 -15.07
C SER A 127 -15.14 -4.82 -15.89
N LEU A 128 -13.85 -5.01 -16.18
CA LEU A 128 -13.36 -6.16 -16.93
C LEU A 128 -13.64 -7.47 -16.17
N ASN A 129 -13.35 -7.51 -14.87
CA ASN A 129 -13.63 -8.68 -14.02
C ASN A 129 -15.12 -9.02 -13.99
N ASN A 130 -15.98 -8.00 -13.86
CA ASN A 130 -17.43 -8.19 -13.85
C ASN A 130 -17.95 -8.73 -15.20
N SER A 131 -17.40 -8.24 -16.32
CA SER A 131 -17.78 -8.73 -17.65
C SER A 131 -17.37 -10.19 -17.92
N CYS A 132 -16.28 -10.67 -17.33
CA CYS A 132 -15.82 -12.04 -17.52
C CYS A 132 -16.24 -13.00 -16.39
N GLY A 133 -16.91 -12.51 -15.34
CA GLY A 133 -17.34 -13.31 -14.19
C GLY A 133 -16.17 -13.82 -13.31
N LEU A 134 -14.95 -13.32 -13.52
CA LEU A 134 -13.73 -13.80 -12.86
C LEU A 134 -12.92 -12.66 -12.25
N TYR A 135 -12.22 -12.93 -11.14
CA TYR A 135 -11.11 -12.10 -10.66
C TYR A 135 -9.88 -12.33 -11.54
N LYS A 136 -9.90 -11.80 -12.77
CA LYS A 136 -8.88 -12.02 -13.80
C LYS A 136 -7.85 -10.88 -13.89
N TYR A 137 -8.30 -9.65 -13.75
CA TYR A 137 -7.52 -8.43 -13.86
C TYR A 137 -7.22 -7.86 -12.48
N VAL A 138 -5.93 -7.73 -12.15
CA VAL A 138 -5.43 -7.13 -10.91
C VAL A 138 -4.54 -5.94 -11.22
N ILE A 139 -4.31 -5.08 -10.23
CA ILE A 139 -3.44 -3.91 -10.41
C ILE A 139 -2.14 -4.14 -9.65
N SER A 140 -1.03 -3.98 -10.36
CA SER A 140 0.32 -4.04 -9.82
C SER A 140 1.10 -2.86 -10.38
N ASP A 141 1.60 -2.02 -9.48
CA ASP A 141 2.43 -0.85 -9.81
C ASP A 141 1.84 0.06 -10.91
N LEU A 142 0.59 0.49 -10.76
CA LEU A 142 -0.14 1.32 -11.74
C LEU A 142 -0.33 0.66 -13.12
N HIS A 143 -0.25 -0.66 -13.20
CA HIS A 143 -0.56 -1.42 -14.41
C HIS A 143 -1.61 -2.49 -14.11
N ILE A 144 -2.50 -2.73 -15.07
CA ILE A 144 -3.39 -3.90 -15.02
C ILE A 144 -2.60 -5.11 -15.49
N ARG A 145 -2.66 -6.19 -14.71
CA ARG A 145 -2.07 -7.49 -15.00
C ARG A 145 -3.15 -8.55 -15.01
N GLU A 146 -3.02 -9.48 -15.94
CA GLU A 146 -3.86 -10.66 -16.03
C GLU A 146 -3.29 -11.79 -15.15
N LEU A 147 -4.14 -12.40 -14.33
CA LEU A 147 -3.79 -13.57 -13.55
C LEU A 147 -3.84 -14.83 -14.42
N LYS A 148 -2.81 -15.68 -14.30
CA LYS A 148 -2.76 -16.98 -14.99
C LYS A 148 -3.87 -17.93 -14.53
N ASN A 149 -4.19 -17.91 -13.24
CA ASN A 149 -5.20 -18.76 -12.59
C ASN A 149 -6.27 -17.89 -11.93
N PRO A 150 -7.21 -17.33 -12.71
CA PRO A 150 -8.24 -16.45 -12.18
C PRO A 150 -9.28 -17.23 -11.37
N ARG A 151 -9.78 -16.63 -10.28
CA ARG A 151 -10.83 -17.24 -9.46
C ARG A 151 -12.21 -16.71 -9.87
N PRO A 152 -13.29 -17.50 -9.74
CA PRO A 152 -14.64 -17.00 -9.93
C PRO A 152 -14.94 -15.79 -9.05
N LEU A 153 -15.70 -14.84 -9.58
CA LEU A 153 -16.30 -13.81 -8.73
C LEU A 153 -17.22 -14.52 -7.72
N LYS A 154 -17.12 -14.13 -6.44
CA LYS A 154 -18.11 -14.58 -5.46
C LYS A 154 -19.44 -13.97 -5.88
N ASN A 155 -20.41 -14.81 -6.25
CA ASN A 155 -21.77 -14.36 -6.47
C ASN A 155 -22.21 -13.63 -5.19
N LYS A 156 -22.74 -12.41 -5.31
CA LYS A 156 -23.51 -11.82 -4.24
C LYS A 156 -24.78 -12.67 -4.12
N THR A 157 -24.72 -13.77 -3.38
CA THR A 157 -25.94 -14.44 -2.94
C THR A 157 -26.64 -13.43 -2.06
N THR A 158 -27.75 -12.89 -2.56
CA THR A 158 -28.68 -12.05 -1.82
C THR A 158 -28.99 -12.76 -0.50
N GLN A 159 -28.57 -12.18 0.61
CA GLN A 159 -29.15 -12.42 1.94
C GLN A 159 -29.92 -11.15 2.31
#